data_AF-A0A5Q4DI50-F1
#
_entry.id   AF-A0A5Q4DI50-F1
#
_cell.length_a   1.000
_cell.length_b   1.000
_cell.length_c   1.000
_cell.angle_alpha   90.00
_cell.angle_beta   90.00
_cell.angle_gamma   90.00
#
_symmetry.space_group_name_H-M   'P 1'
#
loop_
_entity.id
_entity.type
_entity.pdbx_description
1 polymer ?
#
loop_
_entity_poly.entity_id
_entity_poly.type
_entity_poly.pdbx_seq_one_letter_code
_entity_poly.pdbx_strand_id
1 'polypeptide(L)'
;MPTPIEIISSLHTKIADAAKGYEDAMNIGNHAGVRELCAELRKQHLNHAHELAGLLLERGERPDGDGSFMSFVHKAALNVRFVISADEKSLLPGLRDGEKRLLEAYDDTLRECEIDGTFSANEVSTLQKQRETLVANVGKIDALQTALQSDRTVSS
;
A
#
# COMPACT_ATOMS: atom_id res chain seq x y z
N MET A 1 6.70 8.28 22.04
CA MET A 1 5.66 7.84 21.09
C MET A 1 5.90 8.60 19.80
N PRO A 2 5.73 7.97 18.64
CA PRO A 2 5.92 8.66 17.37
C PRO A 2 4.88 9.78 17.23
N THR A 3 5.28 10.91 16.65
CA THR A 3 4.37 12.03 16.38
C THR A 3 3.46 11.71 15.18
N PRO A 4 2.32 12.43 15.01
CA PRO A 4 1.48 12.25 13.83
C PRO A 4 2.22 12.39 12.50
N ILE A 5 3.20 13.30 12.43
CA ILE A 5 4.05 13.49 11.24
C ILE A 5 4.87 12.23 10.96
N GLU A 6 5.50 11.66 11.99
CA GLU A 6 6.32 10.45 11.85
C GLU A 6 5.47 9.24 11.43
N ILE A 7 4.26 9.12 11.99
CA ILE A 7 3.28 8.07 11.67
C ILE A 7 2.83 8.17 10.21
N ILE A 8 2.33 9.34 9.79
CA ILE A 8 1.83 9.54 8.41
C ILE A 8 2.98 9.43 7.40
N SER A 9 4.17 9.95 7.71
CA SER A 9 5.34 9.85 6.83
C SER A 9 5.77 8.40 6.62
N SER A 10 5.76 7.59 7.68
CA SER A 10 6.07 6.16 7.59
C SER A 10 5.06 5.43 6.69
N LEU A 11 3.76 5.72 6.85
CA LEU A 11 2.72 5.13 6.01
C LEU A 11 2.82 5.59 4.55
N HIS A 12 3.03 6.89 4.31
CA HIS A 12 3.23 7.48 2.99
C HIS A 12 4.34 6.75 2.21
N THR A 13 5.50 6.53 2.85
CA THR A 13 6.58 5.76 2.24
C THR A 13 6.13 4.36 1.85
N LYS A 14 5.52 3.62 2.76
CA LYS A 14 5.14 2.22 2.51
C LYS A 14 4.22 2.12 1.30
N ILE A 15 3.31 3.08 1.16
CA ILE A 15 2.38 3.17 0.03
C ILE A 15 3.09 3.57 -1.26
N ALA A 16 4.01 4.55 -1.21
CA ALA A 16 4.81 4.94 -2.36
C ALA A 16 5.70 3.79 -2.87
N ASP A 17 6.26 2.98 -1.96
CA ASP A 17 7.05 1.80 -2.31
C ASP A 17 6.19 0.66 -2.85
N ALA A 18 4.97 0.47 -2.33
CA ALA A 18 4.02 -0.48 -2.90
C ALA A 18 3.64 -0.12 -4.34
N ALA A 19 3.41 1.17 -4.64
CA ALA A 19 3.13 1.63 -6.00
C ALA A 19 4.25 1.28 -6.99
N LYS A 20 5.52 1.44 -6.58
CA LYS A 20 6.68 1.00 -7.38
C LYS A 20 6.70 -0.51 -7.56
N GLY A 21 6.40 -1.27 -6.50
CA GLY A 21 6.29 -2.72 -6.57
C GLY A 21 5.26 -3.19 -7.60
N TYR A 22 4.07 -2.58 -7.63
CA TYR A 22 3.06 -2.92 -8.65
C TYR A 22 3.51 -2.58 -10.08
N GLU A 23 4.38 -1.58 -10.25
CA GLU A 23 5.03 -1.30 -11.52
C GLU A 23 5.94 -2.46 -11.95
N ASP A 24 6.76 -2.95 -11.03
CA ASP A 24 7.61 -4.12 -11.27
C ASP A 24 6.78 -5.38 -11.56
N ALA A 25 5.67 -5.59 -10.84
CA ALA A 25 4.74 -6.71 -11.05
C ALA A 25 4.15 -6.73 -12.46
N MET A 26 3.84 -5.56 -13.04
CA MET A 26 3.34 -5.48 -14.42
C MET A 26 4.36 -5.91 -15.47
N ASN A 27 5.66 -5.80 -15.16
CA ASN A 27 6.75 -6.24 -16.03
C ASN A 27 7.02 -7.75 -15.89
N ILE A 28 6.64 -8.35 -14.76
CA ILE A 28 6.80 -9.80 -14.48
C ILE A 28 5.59 -10.60 -15.00
N GLY A 29 4.37 -10.11 -14.81
CA GLY A 29 3.15 -10.84 -15.14
C GLY A 29 2.92 -10.97 -16.64
N ASN A 30 2.72 -12.19 -17.15
CA ASN A 30 2.41 -12.42 -18.56
C ASN A 30 0.90 -12.45 -18.82
N HIS A 31 0.10 -12.79 -17.81
CA HIS A 31 -1.36 -12.81 -17.93
C HIS A 31 -1.96 -11.40 -17.96
N ALA A 32 -2.79 -11.10 -18.98
CA ALA A 32 -3.40 -9.78 -19.16
C ALA A 32 -4.18 -9.30 -17.93
N GLY A 33 -5.02 -10.17 -17.35
CA GLY A 33 -5.77 -9.84 -16.14
C GLY A 33 -4.91 -9.55 -14.91
N VAL A 34 -3.71 -10.14 -14.81
CA VAL A 34 -2.77 -9.82 -13.71
C VAL A 34 -2.16 -8.43 -13.92
N ARG A 35 -1.76 -8.11 -15.16
CA ARG A 35 -1.21 -6.79 -15.50
C ARG A 35 -2.25 -5.68 -15.31
N GLU A 36 -3.50 -5.92 -15.71
CA GLU A 36 -4.62 -4.99 -15.52
C GLU A 36 -4.88 -4.73 -14.05
N LEU A 37 -4.93 -5.80 -13.24
CA LEU A 37 -5.10 -5.68 -11.79
C LEU A 37 -3.93 -4.89 -11.17
N CYS A 38 -2.68 -5.23 -11.49
CA CYS A 38 -1.51 -4.49 -11.00
C CYS A 38 -1.54 -2.99 -11.37
N ALA A 39 -1.97 -2.67 -12.60
CA ALA A 39 -2.13 -1.28 -13.03
C ALA A 39 -3.19 -0.52 -12.20
N GLU A 40 -4.31 -1.18 -11.91
CA GLU A 40 -5.35 -0.64 -11.06
C GLU A 40 -4.85 -0.38 -9.63
N LEU A 41 -4.20 -1.37 -9.00
CA LEU A 41 -3.68 -1.22 -7.64
C LEU A 41 -2.58 -0.15 -7.58
N ARG A 42 -1.67 -0.10 -8.55
CA ARG A 42 -0.65 0.96 -8.64
C ARG A 42 -1.28 2.34 -8.64
N LYS A 43 -2.33 2.56 -9.45
CA LYS A 43 -3.03 3.85 -9.52
C LYS A 43 -3.66 4.23 -8.18
N GLN A 44 -4.28 3.27 -7.49
CA GLN A 44 -4.87 3.52 -6.18
C GLN A 44 -3.80 3.89 -5.14
N HIS A 45 -2.69 3.16 -5.09
CA HIS A 45 -1.59 3.46 -4.17
C HIS A 45 -0.94 4.81 -4.44
N LEU A 46 -0.77 5.20 -5.71
CA LEU A 46 -0.31 6.56 -6.04
C LEU A 46 -1.28 7.64 -5.54
N ASN A 47 -2.59 7.43 -5.68
CA ASN A 47 -3.59 8.35 -5.15
C ASN A 47 -3.53 8.42 -3.62
N HIS A 48 -3.42 7.28 -2.94
CA HIS A 48 -3.26 7.24 -1.49
C HIS A 48 -2.01 7.99 -1.03
N ALA A 49 -0.88 7.78 -1.70
CA ALA A 49 0.36 8.51 -1.42
C ALA A 49 0.17 10.03 -1.59
N HIS A 50 -0.49 10.48 -2.66
CA HIS A 50 -0.79 11.90 -2.84
C HIS A 50 -1.68 12.47 -1.75
N GLU A 51 -2.71 11.75 -1.33
CA GLU A 51 -3.59 12.17 -0.23
C GLU A 51 -2.82 12.28 1.09
N LEU A 52 -1.99 11.28 1.42
CA LEU A 52 -1.15 11.30 2.63
C LEU A 52 -0.12 12.44 2.59
N ALA A 53 0.48 12.71 1.42
CA ALA A 53 1.33 13.87 1.23
C ALA A 53 0.59 15.18 1.48
N GLY A 54 -0.67 15.29 1.04
CA GLY A 54 -1.56 16.42 1.36
C GLY A 54 -1.72 16.64 2.86
N LEU A 55 -1.97 15.58 3.62
CA LEU A 55 -2.08 15.65 5.09
C LEU A 55 -0.77 16.12 5.75
N LEU A 56 0.39 15.67 5.25
CA LEU A 56 1.70 16.11 5.74
C LEU A 56 1.93 17.60 5.43
N LEU A 57 1.56 18.05 4.22
CA LEU A 57 1.65 19.47 3.85
C LEU A 57 0.75 20.35 4.73
N GLU A 58 -0.45 19.89 5.07
CA GLU A 58 -1.38 20.57 5.99
C GLU A 58 -0.81 20.70 7.40
N ARG A 59 0.01 19.74 7.83
CA ARG A 59 0.78 19.81 9.09
C ARG A 59 2.02 20.71 9.00
N GLY A 60 2.29 21.32 7.85
CA GLY A 60 3.41 22.23 7.63
C GLY A 60 4.68 21.55 7.10
N GLU A 61 4.64 20.24 6.88
CA GLU A 61 5.82 19.49 6.41
C GLU A 61 6.07 19.66 4.92
N ARG A 62 7.28 19.32 4.49
CA ARG A 62 7.69 19.38 3.08
C ARG A 62 8.41 18.10 2.69
N PRO A 63 8.18 17.59 1.47
CA PRO A 63 8.88 16.41 1.00
C PRO A 63 10.36 16.70 0.77
N ASP A 64 11.17 15.67 0.91
CA ASP A 64 12.57 15.62 0.50
C ASP A 64 12.68 15.74 -1.03
N GLY A 65 13.91 15.90 -1.55
CA GLY A 65 14.15 16.15 -2.98
C GLY A 65 13.67 15.04 -3.92
N ASP A 66 13.41 13.84 -3.40
CA ASP A 66 12.86 12.69 -4.14
C ASP A 66 11.33 12.57 -4.02
N GLY A 67 10.66 13.51 -3.34
CA GLY A 67 9.22 13.49 -3.11
C GLY A 67 8.78 12.65 -1.89
N SER A 68 9.71 12.03 -1.16
CA SER A 68 9.41 11.27 0.05
C SER A 68 9.43 12.15 1.31
N PHE A 69 8.89 11.65 2.42
CA PHE A 69 8.98 12.29 3.75
C PHE A 69 9.90 11.47 4.67
N MET A 70 10.97 10.92 4.11
CA MET A 70 11.87 9.98 4.76
C MET A 70 12.66 10.59 5.90
N SER A 71 13.00 11.88 5.80
CA SER A 71 13.68 12.64 6.85
C SER A 71 12.97 12.60 8.20
N PHE A 72 11.66 12.31 8.21
CA PHE A 72 10.83 12.23 9.41
C PHE A 72 10.69 10.80 9.96
N VAL A 73 11.11 9.76 9.25
CA VAL A 73 10.92 8.39 9.74
C VAL A 73 12.12 7.98 10.61
N HIS A 74 11.88 7.59 11.86
CA HIS A 74 12.92 7.03 12.72
C HIS A 74 13.53 5.74 12.12
N LYS A 75 14.87 5.64 12.12
CA LYS A 75 15.65 4.52 11.57
C LYS A 75 15.23 3.13 12.08
N ALA A 76 14.57 3.03 13.22
CA ALA A 76 14.10 1.77 13.78
C ALA A 76 12.88 1.17 13.05
N ALA A 77 12.13 1.96 12.26
CA ALA A 77 10.83 1.56 11.70
C ALA A 77 10.83 1.19 10.19
N LEU A 78 11.94 1.37 9.45
CA LEU A 78 11.92 1.48 7.98
C LEU A 78 12.14 0.19 7.16
N ASN A 79 12.29 -0.99 7.76
CA ASN A 79 12.75 -2.16 6.98
C ASN A 79 11.67 -3.01 6.29
N VAL A 80 10.44 -2.52 6.12
CA VAL A 80 9.42 -3.25 5.36
C VAL A 80 9.37 -2.71 3.93
N ARG A 81 10.29 -3.20 3.08
CA ARG A 81 10.15 -3.03 1.63
C ARG A 81 9.10 -4.00 1.10
N PHE A 82 8.30 -3.51 0.16
CA PHE A 82 7.46 -4.37 -0.67
C PHE A 82 8.37 -5.13 -1.63
N VAL A 83 8.48 -6.45 -1.46
CA VAL A 83 9.27 -7.32 -2.33
C VAL A 83 8.34 -8.30 -3.01
N ILE A 84 8.26 -8.20 -4.33
CA ILE A 84 7.54 -9.16 -5.17
C ILE A 84 8.56 -10.15 -5.72
N SER A 85 8.19 -11.43 -5.65
CA SER A 85 8.94 -12.52 -6.28
C SER A 85 8.94 -12.37 -7.80
N ALA A 86 10.07 -12.68 -8.44
CA ALA A 86 10.19 -12.69 -9.90
C ALA A 86 9.48 -13.89 -10.59
N ASP A 87 8.90 -14.80 -9.82
CA ASP A 87 8.18 -15.97 -10.36
C ASP A 87 6.67 -15.71 -10.50
N GLU A 88 6.18 -15.79 -11.74
CA GLU A 88 4.76 -15.59 -12.10
C GLU A 88 3.80 -16.49 -11.30
N LYS A 89 4.20 -17.72 -10.95
CA LYS A 89 3.33 -18.62 -10.15
C LYS A 89 3.12 -18.12 -8.72
N SER A 90 4.08 -17.36 -8.20
CA SER A 90 4.05 -16.77 -6.85
C SER A 90 3.65 -15.30 -6.84
N LEU A 91 3.38 -14.72 -8.02
CA LEU A 91 3.05 -13.30 -8.15
C LEU A 91 1.77 -12.93 -7.39
N LEU A 92 0.63 -13.57 -7.69
CA LEU A 92 -0.64 -13.26 -7.00
C LEU A 92 -0.61 -13.48 -5.48
N PRO A 93 -0.06 -14.60 -4.96
CA PRO A 93 0.17 -14.75 -3.52
C PRO A 93 1.03 -13.64 -2.93
N GLY A 94 2.11 -13.25 -3.64
CA GLY A 94 2.99 -12.15 -3.22
C GLY A 94 2.28 -10.80 -3.16
N LEU A 95 1.47 -10.47 -4.18
CA LEU A 95 0.66 -9.24 -4.20
C LEU A 95 -0.33 -9.23 -3.05
N ARG A 96 -1.00 -10.36 -2.79
CA ARG A 96 -1.96 -10.52 -1.70
C ARG A 96 -1.31 -10.28 -0.34
N ASP A 97 -0.18 -10.91 -0.08
CA ASP A 97 0.55 -10.73 1.17
C ASP A 97 1.07 -9.30 1.30
N GLY A 98 1.41 -8.68 0.17
CA GLY A 98 1.73 -7.27 0.07
C GLY A 98 0.59 -6.35 0.55
N GLU A 99 -0.62 -6.50 -0.01
CA GLU A 99 -1.79 -5.74 0.43
C GLU A 99 -2.12 -5.97 1.90
N LYS A 100 -1.95 -7.19 2.41
CA LYS A 100 -2.16 -7.50 3.83
C LYS A 100 -1.18 -6.77 4.75
N ARG A 101 0.09 -6.68 4.37
CA ARG A 101 1.09 -5.89 5.13
C ARG A 101 0.75 -4.40 5.12
N LEU A 102 0.19 -3.89 4.03
CA LEU A 102 -0.31 -2.52 3.99
C LEU A 102 -1.52 -2.35 4.92
N LEU A 103 -2.47 -3.29 4.91
CA LEU A 103 -3.61 -3.30 5.85
C LEU A 103 -3.15 -3.27 7.31
N GLU A 104 -2.17 -4.10 7.68
CA GLU A 104 -1.57 -4.10 9.02
C GLU A 104 -0.95 -2.73 9.34
N ALA A 105 -0.26 -2.10 8.38
CA ALA A 105 0.29 -0.76 8.58
C ALA A 105 -0.79 0.32 8.77
N TYR A 106 -1.94 0.22 8.09
CA TYR A 106 -3.09 1.12 8.35
C TYR A 106 -3.74 0.82 9.71
N ASP A 107 -3.91 -0.45 10.08
CA ASP A 107 -4.46 -0.86 11.38
C ASP A 107 -3.60 -0.32 12.54
N ASP A 108 -2.27 -0.45 12.41
CA ASP A 108 -1.33 0.09 13.39
C ASP A 108 -1.38 1.61 13.42
N THR A 109 -1.41 2.27 12.26
CA THR A 109 -1.52 3.73 12.17
C THR A 109 -2.80 4.24 12.83
N LEU A 110 -3.95 3.63 12.55
CA LEU A 110 -5.22 4.01 13.15
C LEU A 110 -5.23 3.80 14.67
N ARG A 111 -4.60 2.73 15.16
CA ARG A 111 -4.44 2.51 16.60
C ARG A 111 -3.57 3.59 17.25
N GLU A 112 -2.47 3.97 16.61
CA GLU A 112 -1.62 5.08 17.10
C GLU A 112 -2.39 6.41 17.07
N CYS A 113 -3.26 6.64 16.09
CA CYS A 113 -4.14 7.82 16.06
C CYS A 113 -5.07 7.88 17.28
N GLU A 114 -5.64 6.74 17.68
CA GLU A 114 -6.52 6.62 18.85
C GLU A 114 -5.75 6.88 20.17
N ILE A 115 -4.50 6.42 20.25
CA ILE A 115 -3.65 6.59 21.45
C ILE A 115 -3.15 8.03 21.59
N ASP A 116 -2.68 8.63 20.49
CA ASP A 116 -2.10 9.97 20.48
C ASP A 116 -3.17 11.07 20.70
N GLY A 117 -4.33 10.94 20.06
CA GLY A 117 -5.46 11.86 20.24
C GLY A 117 -5.30 13.25 19.60
N THR A 118 -4.22 13.52 18.85
CA THR A 118 -4.00 14.81 18.16
C THR A 118 -4.27 14.76 16.65
N PHE A 119 -4.72 13.61 16.14
CA PHE A 119 -5.19 13.47 14.76
C PHE A 119 -6.54 14.15 14.57
N SER A 120 -6.68 14.88 13.46
CA SER A 120 -7.93 15.47 13.05
C SER A 120 -8.91 14.41 12.51
N ALA A 121 -10.20 14.71 12.54
CA ALA A 121 -11.23 13.85 11.98
C ALA A 121 -11.03 13.58 10.48
N ASN A 122 -10.48 14.55 9.73
CA ASN A 122 -10.19 14.39 8.29
C ASN A 122 -9.09 13.35 8.05
N GLU A 123 -8.02 13.38 8.85
CA GLU A 123 -6.92 12.42 8.75
C GLU A 123 -7.41 11.00 9.06
N VAL A 124 -8.13 10.83 10.17
CA VAL A 124 -8.68 9.52 10.55
C VAL A 124 -9.65 8.99 9.47
N SER A 125 -10.53 9.84 8.95
CA SER A 125 -11.46 9.46 7.87
C SER A 125 -10.73 9.07 6.58
N THR A 126 -9.66 9.78 6.23
CA THR A 126 -8.84 9.46 5.04
C THR A 126 -8.17 8.09 5.20
N LEU A 127 -7.54 7.84 6.34
CA LEU A 127 -6.90 6.56 6.66
C LEU A 127 -7.89 5.38 6.61
N GLN A 128 -9.11 5.56 7.16
CA GLN A 128 -10.16 4.54 7.13
C GLN A 128 -10.61 4.21 5.69
N LYS A 129 -10.84 5.22 4.85
CA LYS A 129 -11.24 5.01 3.44
C LYS A 129 -10.18 4.28 2.63
N GLN A 130 -8.91 4.66 2.82
CA GLN A 130 -7.80 4.00 2.14
C GLN A 130 -7.66 2.54 2.59
N ARG A 131 -7.79 2.27 3.90
CA ARG A 131 -7.83 0.92 4.45
C ARG A 131 -8.96 0.07 3.85
N GLU A 132 -10.17 0.61 3.73
CA GLU A 132 -11.30 -0.09 3.09
C GLU A 132 -10.99 -0.45 1.63
N THR A 133 -10.31 0.45 0.91
CA THR A 133 -9.83 0.18 -0.45
C THR A 133 -8.86 -1.00 -0.48
N LEU A 134 -7.93 -1.10 0.47
CA LEU A 134 -7.02 -2.24 0.57
C LEU A 134 -7.75 -3.57 0.88
N VAL A 135 -8.80 -3.55 1.70
CA VAL A 135 -9.64 -4.73 1.93
C VAL A 135 -10.28 -5.19 0.62
N ALA A 136 -10.80 -4.25 -0.17
CA ALA A 136 -11.37 -4.55 -1.48
C ALA A 136 -10.30 -5.11 -2.45
N ASN A 137 -9.06 -4.59 -2.40
CA ASN A 137 -7.96 -5.07 -3.23
C ASN A 137 -7.57 -6.52 -2.93
N VAL A 138 -7.47 -6.89 -1.65
CA VAL A 138 -7.25 -8.30 -1.26
C VAL A 138 -8.34 -9.19 -1.86
N GLY A 139 -9.60 -8.74 -1.81
CA GLY A 139 -10.73 -9.45 -2.44
C GLY A 139 -10.60 -9.60 -3.95
N LYS A 140 -10.15 -8.55 -4.67
CA LYS A 140 -9.90 -8.62 -6.12
C LYS A 140 -8.79 -9.61 -6.48
N ILE A 141 -7.71 -9.63 -5.70
CA ILE A 141 -6.60 -10.57 -5.89
C ILE A 141 -7.08 -12.01 -5.65
N ASP A 142 -7.83 -12.25 -4.57
CA ASP A 142 -8.38 -13.58 -4.26
C ASP A 142 -9.36 -14.07 -5.36
N ALA A 143 -10.17 -13.17 -5.91
CA ALA A 143 -11.08 -13.48 -7.01
C ALA A 143 -10.32 -13.86 -8.30
N LEU A 144 -9.31 -13.07 -8.68
CA LEU A 144 -8.49 -13.37 -9.86
C LEU A 144 -7.71 -14.68 -9.69
N GLN A 145 -7.13 -14.92 -8.51
CA GLN A 145 -6.43 -16.16 -8.21
C GLN A 145 -7.35 -17.38 -8.36
N THR A 146 -8.57 -17.29 -7.86
CA THR A 146 -9.57 -18.36 -7.99
C THR A 146 -9.92 -18.63 -9.45
N ALA A 147 -10.17 -17.58 -10.23
CA ALA A 147 -10.49 -17.70 -11.66
C ALA A 147 -9.38 -18.40 -12.45
N LEU A 148 -8.12 -18.01 -12.24
CA LEU A 148 -6.97 -18.61 -12.95
C LEU A 148 -6.71 -20.07 -12.54
N GLN A 149 -7.05 -20.45 -11.31
CA GLN A 149 -6.95 -21.85 -10.87
C GLN A 149 -8.03 -22.71 -11.54
N SER A 150 -9.26 -22.21 -11.66
CA SER A 150 -10.35 -22.90 -12.34
C SER A 150 -10.05 -23.14 -13.83
N ASP A 151 -9.54 -22.16 -14.56
CA ASP A 151 -9.21 -22.30 -16.00
C ASP A 151 -8.14 -23.37 -16.28
N ARG A 152 -7.18 -23.53 -15.36
CA ARG A 152 -6.16 -24.60 -15.46
C ARG A 152 -6.75 -26.00 -15.25
N THR A 153 -7.73 -26.14 -14.36
CA THR A 153 -8.35 -27.45 -14.09
C THR A 153 -9.27 -27.95 -15.20
N VAL A 154 -9.83 -27.05 -16.03
CA VAL A 154 -10.70 -27.41 -17.16
C VAL A 154 -9.89 -27.75 -18.42
N SER A 155 -8.65 -27.26 -18.51
CA SER A 155 -7.74 -27.48 -19.66
C SER A 155 -6.80 -28.69 -19.50
N SER A 156 -6.94 -29.46 -18.41
CA SER A 156 -6.12 -30.64 -18.08
C SER A 156 -6.96 -31.92 -18.15
#